data_AF-A0A2V9Q3V4-F1
#
_entry.id   AF-A0A2V9Q3V4-F1
#
_cell.length_a   1.000
_cell.length_b   1.000
_cell.length_c   1.000
_cell.angle_alpha   90.00
_cell.angle_beta   90.00
_cell.angle_gamma   90.00
#
_symmetry.space_group_name_H-M   'P 1'
#
loop_
_entity.id
_entity.type
_entity.pdbx_description
1 polymer ?
#
loop_
_entity_poly.entity_id
_entity_poly.type
_entity_poly.pdbx_seq_one_letter_code
_entity_poly.pdbx_strand_id
1 'polypeptide(L)'
;MYAVAVRDGVLFLFLRIRRNAKGEVFAVFPRGEKRWNPHASYHADGTLHQKSYDRKSLARKRPEPTAIAFTETVNLLTTGIAADEPRAINDHCDPAKFSEVFEIPVAELRPEKYRTMISVDLTAPGGEPIITDGARILTQRIFKDRVPWIMVTLFDTAA
;
A
#
# COMPACT_ATOMS: atom_id res chain seq x y z
N MET A 1 0.73 12.73 -3.29
CA MET A 1 -0.14 11.68 -2.69
C MET A 1 -0.52 10.73 -3.81
N TYR A 2 -0.53 9.43 -3.54
CA TYR A 2 -0.81 8.38 -4.52
C TYR A 2 -2.05 7.58 -4.13
N ALA A 3 -2.68 6.96 -5.12
CA ALA A 3 -3.79 6.04 -4.91
C ALA A 3 -3.44 4.64 -5.40
N VAL A 4 -3.99 3.64 -4.72
CA VAL A 4 -4.25 2.32 -5.30
C VAL A 4 -5.76 2.23 -5.48
N ALA A 5 -6.21 1.99 -6.71
CA ALA A 5 -7.61 2.02 -7.05
C ALA A 5 -7.98 0.89 -8.02
N VAL A 6 -9.22 0.44 -7.96
CA VAL A 6 -9.71 -0.70 -8.72
C VAL A 6 -10.76 -0.25 -9.70
N ARG A 7 -10.61 -0.62 -10.96
CA ARG A 7 -11.53 -0.33 -12.05
C ARG A 7 -12.55 -1.45 -12.18
N ASP A 8 -13.81 -1.13 -11.89
CA ASP A 8 -14.99 -2.00 -12.02
C ASP A 8 -16.18 -1.17 -12.52
N GLY A 9 -16.16 -0.82 -13.81
CA GLY A 9 -17.03 0.19 -14.41
C GLY A 9 -16.68 1.61 -13.97
N VAL A 10 -16.74 1.88 -12.67
CA VAL A 10 -16.21 3.09 -12.01
C VAL A 10 -14.87 2.81 -11.34
N LEU A 11 -14.20 3.85 -10.82
CA LEU A 11 -12.93 3.70 -10.11
C LEU A 11 -13.17 3.74 -8.59
N PHE A 12 -12.91 2.63 -7.92
CA PHE A 12 -13.01 2.52 -6.47
C PHE A 12 -11.64 2.70 -5.82
N LEU A 13 -11.56 3.55 -4.82
CA LEU A 13 -10.34 3.76 -4.06
C LEU A 13 -10.15 2.61 -3.07
N PHE A 14 -8.95 2.02 -3.05
CA PHE A 14 -8.60 0.94 -2.14
C PHE A 14 -7.56 1.37 -1.08
N LEU A 15 -6.55 2.15 -1.46
CA LEU A 15 -5.57 2.73 -0.53
C LEU A 15 -5.20 4.15 -0.93
N ARG A 16 -5.03 5.02 0.06
CA ARG A 16 -4.35 6.32 -0.08
C ARG A 16 -2.94 6.17 0.46
N ILE A 17 -1.94 6.50 -0.35
CA ILE A 17 -0.54 6.48 0.05
C ILE A 17 -0.02 7.92 0.08
N ARG A 18 0.50 8.36 1.22
CA ARG A 18 1.07 9.72 1.35
C ARG A 18 2.45 9.68 1.97
N ARG A 19 3.32 10.55 1.46
CA ARG A 19 4.56 10.95 2.11
C ARG A 19 4.41 12.39 2.60
N ASN A 20 4.82 12.69 3.83
CA ASN A 20 4.83 14.06 4.32
C ASN A 20 6.20 14.74 4.10
N ALA A 21 6.31 16.02 4.45
CA ALA A 21 7.54 16.80 4.28
C ALA A 21 8.74 16.23 5.07
N LYS A 22 8.49 15.53 6.18
CA LYS A 22 9.52 14.84 6.97
C LYS A 22 9.98 13.51 6.36
N GLY A 23 9.38 13.08 5.24
CA GLY A 23 9.69 11.81 4.60
C GLY A 23 8.92 10.62 5.15
N GLU A 24 8.05 10.82 6.15
CA GLU A 24 7.23 9.75 6.74
C GLU A 24 6.20 9.26 5.73
N VAL A 25 6.05 7.95 5.61
CA VAL A 25 5.14 7.32 4.66
C VAL A 25 3.97 6.68 5.37
N PHE A 26 2.77 6.85 4.82
CA PHE A 26 1.53 6.31 5.35
C PHE A 26 0.74 5.63 4.21
N ALA A 27 0.28 4.40 4.45
CA ALA A 27 -0.72 3.70 3.64
C ALA A 27 -2.02 3.62 4.43
N VAL A 28 -3.06 4.31 3.96
CA VAL A 28 -4.31 4.56 4.68
C VAL A 28 -5.46 3.91 3.93
N PHE A 29 -6.28 3.12 4.63
CA PHE A 29 -7.48 2.57 4.02
C PHE A 29 -8.60 3.61 4.02
N PRO A 30 -9.34 3.77 2.91
CA PRO A 30 -10.54 4.59 2.86
C PRO A 30 -11.62 3.98 3.74
N ARG A 31 -12.01 4.67 4.81
CA ARG A 31 -13.14 4.30 5.66
C ARG A 31 -14.00 5.55 5.89
N GLY A 32 -15.32 5.39 5.79
CA GLY A 32 -16.28 6.50 5.98
C GLY A 32 -16.46 6.94 7.43
N GLU A 33 -16.01 6.12 8.39
CA GLU A 33 -16.13 6.42 9.82
C GLU A 33 -15.02 7.36 10.30
N LYS A 34 -15.39 8.59 10.69
CA LYS A 34 -14.45 9.64 11.12
C LYS A 34 -13.50 9.24 12.25
N ARG A 35 -13.86 8.25 13.08
CA ARG A 35 -13.02 7.76 14.21
C ARG A 35 -12.16 6.56 13.85
N TRP A 36 -12.39 5.92 12.70
CA TRP A 36 -11.62 4.76 12.27
C TRP A 36 -10.68 5.15 11.13
N ASN A 37 -9.42 5.38 11.47
CA ASN A 37 -8.35 5.69 10.51
C ASN A 37 -7.33 4.54 10.47
N PRO A 38 -7.69 3.38 9.89
CA PRO A 38 -6.77 2.27 9.78
C PRO A 38 -5.65 2.59 8.78
N HIS A 39 -4.41 2.43 9.23
CA HIS A 39 -3.25 2.71 8.37
C HIS A 39 -2.00 1.98 8.84
N ALA A 40 -1.06 1.82 7.91
CA ALA A 40 0.34 1.53 8.21
C ALA A 40 1.17 2.80 8.05
N SER A 41 2.20 2.98 8.86
CA SER A 41 3.09 4.13 8.76
C SER A 41 4.52 3.82 9.14
N TYR A 42 5.45 4.49 8.47
CA TYR A 42 6.87 4.49 8.77
C TYR A 42 7.33 5.92 8.99
N HIS A 43 7.75 6.20 10.22
CA HIS A 43 8.13 7.52 10.72
C HIS A 43 9.62 7.79 10.54
N ALA A 44 10.00 9.07 10.53
CA ALA A 44 11.37 9.52 10.29
C ALA A 44 12.35 9.03 11.38
N ASP A 45 11.83 8.78 12.58
CA ASP A 45 12.61 8.25 13.69
C ASP A 45 12.84 6.72 13.59
N GLY A 46 12.40 6.06 12.53
CA GLY A 46 12.52 4.61 12.38
C GLY A 46 11.31 3.80 12.88
N THR A 47 10.28 4.44 13.43
CA THR A 47 9.10 3.73 13.94
C THR A 47 8.23 3.23 12.80
N LEU A 48 7.98 1.92 12.76
CA LEU A 48 7.02 1.27 11.86
C LEU A 48 5.85 0.75 12.69
N HIS A 49 4.61 1.07 12.32
CA HIS A 49 3.44 0.44 12.94
C HIS A 49 2.24 0.37 12.00
N GLN A 50 1.29 -0.49 12.37
CA GLN A 50 -0.07 -0.48 11.86
C GLN A 50 -1.01 -0.02 12.96
N LYS A 51 -2.10 0.66 12.60
CA LYS A 51 -3.10 1.17 13.53
C LYS A 51 -4.49 0.81 13.02
N SER A 52 -5.39 0.40 13.92
CA SER A 52 -6.82 0.21 13.66
C SER A 52 -7.60 0.41 14.97
N TYR A 53 -8.78 1.05 14.94
CA TYR A 53 -9.59 1.40 16.14
C TYR A 53 -8.76 2.00 17.29
N ASP A 54 -7.89 2.95 16.97
CA ASP A 54 -6.93 3.56 17.90
C ASP A 54 -5.91 2.63 18.59
N ARG A 55 -5.90 1.35 18.22
CA ARG A 55 -4.93 0.35 18.68
C ARG A 55 -3.79 0.23 17.69
N LYS A 56 -2.55 0.24 18.21
CA LYS A 56 -1.34 0.01 17.41
C LYS A 56 -1.01 -1.49 17.43
N SER A 57 -0.68 -2.04 16.27
CA SER A 57 -0.14 -3.39 16.08
C SER A 57 1.17 -3.31 15.28
N LEU A 58 1.96 -4.39 15.33
CA LEU A 58 3.22 -4.52 14.59
C LEU A 58 4.18 -3.32 14.77
N ALA A 59 4.18 -2.72 15.97
CA ALA A 59 5.10 -1.65 16.30
C ALA A 59 6.54 -2.19 16.35
N ARG A 60 7.37 -1.78 15.41
CA ARG A 60 8.78 -2.18 15.29
C ARG A 60 9.65 -0.93 15.13
N LYS A 61 10.87 -1.00 15.65
CA LYS A 61 11.91 -0.01 15.36
C LYS A 61 12.77 -0.54 14.21
N ARG A 62 12.97 0.28 13.20
CA ARG A 62 13.83 0.05 12.03
C ARG A 62 14.83 1.22 11.93
N PRO A 63 15.90 1.10 11.14
CA PRO A 63 16.76 2.24 10.83
C PRO A 63 15.95 3.43 10.30
N GLU A 64 16.43 4.65 10.49
CA GLU A 64 15.73 5.82 9.98
C GLU A 64 15.59 5.75 8.45
N PRO A 65 14.43 6.08 7.86
CA PRO A 65 14.18 5.97 6.43
C PRO A 65 14.81 7.12 5.63
N THR A 66 16.11 7.35 5.82
CA THR A 66 16.90 8.33 5.07
C THR A 66 17.52 7.67 3.84
N ALA A 67 17.71 8.44 2.76
CA ALA A 67 18.30 7.92 1.53
C ALA A 67 19.70 7.28 1.73
N ILE A 68 20.44 7.71 2.75
CA ILE A 68 21.78 7.19 3.08
C ILE A 68 21.68 5.87 3.84
N ALA A 69 20.73 5.73 4.78
CA ALA A 69 20.61 4.55 5.63
C ALA A 69 19.69 3.46 5.06
N PHE A 70 18.94 3.75 3.99
CA PHE A 70 17.95 2.83 3.44
C PHE A 70 18.56 1.88 2.41
N THR A 71 19.04 0.72 2.86
CA THR A 71 19.67 -0.30 2.01
C THR A 71 18.80 -1.53 1.76
N GLU A 72 17.78 -1.75 2.58
CA GLU A 72 16.90 -2.93 2.51
C GLU A 72 15.47 -2.53 2.17
N THR A 73 14.76 -3.36 1.41
CA THR A 73 13.31 -3.21 1.24
C THR A 73 12.62 -3.41 2.59
N VAL A 74 11.66 -2.55 2.94
CA VAL A 74 10.84 -2.66 4.14
C VAL A 74 9.37 -2.75 3.75
N ASN A 75 8.71 -3.82 4.16
CA ASN A 75 7.27 -3.96 3.99
C ASN A 75 6.52 -3.03 4.97
N LEU A 76 5.74 -2.12 4.42
CA LEU A 76 4.88 -1.21 5.17
C LEU A 76 3.54 -1.88 5.49
N LEU A 77 2.94 -2.52 4.49
CA LEU A 77 1.63 -3.14 4.56
C LEU A 77 1.52 -4.26 3.53
N THR A 78 0.98 -5.40 3.95
CA THR A 78 0.44 -6.41 3.03
C THR A 78 -1.02 -6.65 3.39
N THR A 79 -1.91 -6.57 2.41
CA THR A 79 -3.35 -6.75 2.60
C THR A 79 -3.96 -7.57 1.48
N GLY A 80 -4.95 -8.40 1.81
CA GLY A 80 -5.79 -9.05 0.81
C GLY A 80 -6.69 -8.05 0.10
N ILE A 81 -7.04 -8.38 -1.13
CA ILE A 81 -8.06 -7.68 -1.90
C ILE A 81 -8.83 -8.72 -2.74
N ALA A 82 -10.12 -8.90 -2.46
CA ALA A 82 -11.00 -9.70 -3.30
C ALA A 82 -11.73 -8.83 -4.34
N ALA A 83 -12.21 -9.43 -5.42
CA ALA A 83 -12.82 -8.71 -6.54
C ALA A 83 -14.05 -7.87 -6.16
N ASP A 84 -14.82 -8.30 -5.15
CA ASP A 84 -16.03 -7.62 -4.66
C ASP A 84 -15.74 -6.55 -3.60
N GLU A 85 -14.59 -6.61 -2.92
CA GLU A 85 -14.25 -5.73 -1.80
C GLU A 85 -14.22 -4.24 -2.16
N PRO A 86 -13.63 -3.78 -3.28
CA PRO A 86 -13.62 -2.36 -3.64
C PRO A 86 -15.02 -1.78 -3.80
N ARG A 87 -15.94 -2.55 -4.42
CA ARG A 87 -17.35 -2.18 -4.57
C ARG A 87 -18.06 -2.17 -3.23
N ALA A 88 -17.75 -3.10 -2.33
CA ALA A 88 -18.32 -3.13 -0.98
C ALA A 88 -17.86 -1.95 -0.10
N ILE A 89 -16.61 -1.49 -0.26
CA ILE A 89 -16.09 -0.29 0.42
C ILE A 89 -16.79 0.97 -0.12
N ASN A 90 -17.06 1.01 -1.44
CA ASN A 90 -17.81 2.07 -2.11
C ASN A 90 -17.24 3.49 -1.93
N ASP A 91 -15.91 3.63 -1.75
CA ASP A 91 -15.24 4.94 -1.78
C ASP A 91 -14.79 5.22 -3.23
N HIS A 92 -15.38 6.22 -3.86
CA HIS A 92 -15.05 6.58 -5.24
C HIS A 92 -13.67 7.27 -5.30
N CYS A 93 -12.80 6.79 -6.19
CA CYS A 93 -11.54 7.44 -6.47
C CYS A 93 -11.76 8.62 -7.42
N ASP A 94 -11.35 9.80 -7.00
CA ASP A 94 -11.21 10.99 -7.85
C ASP A 94 -9.72 11.13 -8.22
N PRO A 95 -9.31 10.76 -9.45
CA PRO A 95 -7.91 10.77 -9.86
C PRO A 95 -7.25 12.15 -9.74
N ALA A 96 -8.00 13.24 -9.89
CA ALA A 96 -7.47 14.60 -9.82
C ALA A 96 -6.93 14.99 -8.43
N LYS A 97 -7.31 14.23 -7.37
CA LYS A 97 -6.78 14.43 -6.01
C LYS A 97 -5.43 13.76 -5.78
N PHE A 98 -4.93 12.98 -6.74
CA PHE A 98 -3.70 12.22 -6.63
C PHE A 98 -2.69 12.68 -7.65
N SER A 99 -1.43 12.70 -7.24
CA SER A 99 -0.30 12.90 -8.15
C SER A 99 -0.20 11.75 -9.14
N GLU A 100 -0.62 10.56 -8.71
CA GLU A 100 -0.62 9.36 -9.53
C GLU A 100 -1.58 8.30 -8.95
N VAL A 101 -2.15 7.49 -9.83
CA VAL A 101 -3.05 6.38 -9.49
C VAL A 101 -2.48 5.08 -10.03
N PHE A 102 -2.24 4.11 -9.16
CA PHE A 102 -2.05 2.72 -9.55
C PHE A 102 -3.42 2.08 -9.74
N GLU A 103 -3.85 2.03 -10.99
CA GLU A 103 -5.14 1.46 -11.39
C GLU A 103 -5.01 -0.04 -11.64
N ILE A 104 -5.88 -0.82 -10.99
CA ILE A 104 -5.95 -2.28 -11.09
C ILE A 104 -7.29 -2.65 -11.73
N PRO A 105 -7.32 -3.32 -12.90
CA PRO A 105 -8.56 -3.88 -13.43
C PRO A 105 -9.15 -4.93 -12.49
N VAL A 106 -10.46 -4.92 -12.25
CA VAL A 106 -11.12 -5.94 -11.39
C VAL A 106 -10.91 -7.37 -11.91
N ALA A 107 -10.67 -7.55 -13.21
CA ALA A 107 -10.35 -8.85 -13.82
C ALA A 107 -9.02 -9.45 -13.34
N GLU A 108 -8.10 -8.65 -12.77
CA GLU A 108 -6.86 -9.12 -12.14
C GLU A 108 -7.11 -9.66 -10.72
N LEU A 109 -8.26 -9.35 -10.12
CA LEU A 109 -8.60 -9.75 -8.78
C LEU A 109 -9.31 -11.11 -8.76
N ARG A 110 -9.01 -11.88 -7.73
CA ARG A 110 -9.68 -13.16 -7.46
C ARG A 110 -10.86 -12.95 -6.51
N PRO A 111 -11.95 -13.70 -6.67
CA PRO A 111 -13.07 -13.63 -5.73
C PRO A 111 -12.70 -14.19 -4.34
N GLU A 112 -11.70 -15.07 -4.26
CA GLU A 112 -11.27 -15.67 -3.00
C GLU A 112 -10.48 -14.67 -2.15
N LYS A 113 -10.88 -14.54 -0.88
CA LYS A 113 -10.18 -13.70 0.07
C LYS A 113 -8.74 -14.17 0.27
N TYR A 114 -7.81 -13.21 0.29
CA TYR A 114 -6.36 -13.42 0.43
C TYR A 114 -5.69 -14.18 -0.74
N ARG A 115 -6.42 -14.43 -1.83
CA ARG A 115 -5.82 -15.00 -3.03
C ARG A 115 -5.04 -13.94 -3.81
N THR A 116 -5.65 -12.79 -4.02
CA THR A 116 -4.94 -11.60 -4.51
C THR A 116 -4.56 -10.72 -3.33
N MET A 117 -3.32 -10.25 -3.32
CA MET A 117 -2.73 -9.46 -2.25
C MET A 117 -2.06 -8.21 -2.83
N ILE A 118 -2.08 -7.13 -2.06
CA ILE A 118 -1.33 -5.91 -2.32
C ILE A 118 -0.23 -5.79 -1.26
N SER A 119 1.02 -5.70 -1.71
CA SER A 119 2.15 -5.27 -0.89
C SER A 119 2.45 -3.79 -1.14
N VAL A 120 2.65 -3.02 -0.08
CA VAL A 120 3.23 -1.69 -0.11
C VAL A 120 4.58 -1.77 0.58
N ASP A 121 5.64 -1.57 -0.19
CA ASP A 121 7.03 -1.69 0.24
C ASP A 121 7.73 -0.33 0.09
N LEU A 122 8.64 -0.03 1.01
CA LEU A 122 9.60 1.06 0.86
C LEU A 122 10.92 0.47 0.40
N THR A 123 11.51 1.01 -0.66
CA THR A 123 12.69 0.40 -1.30
C THR A 123 13.71 1.44 -1.75
N ALA A 124 14.99 1.07 -1.75
CA ALA A 124 16.02 1.79 -2.47
C ALA A 124 15.92 1.49 -3.98
N PRO A 125 16.59 2.25 -4.86
CA PRO A 125 16.70 1.87 -6.26
C PRO A 125 17.23 0.44 -6.42
N GLY A 126 16.46 -0.41 -7.11
CA GLY A 126 16.81 -1.82 -7.38
C GLY A 126 16.39 -2.82 -6.31
N GLY A 127 15.70 -2.41 -5.23
CA GLY A 127 15.20 -3.39 -4.26
C GLY A 127 13.94 -4.11 -4.73
N GLU A 128 13.82 -5.38 -4.36
CA GLU A 128 12.75 -6.31 -4.73
C GLU A 128 11.55 -6.23 -3.78
N PRO A 129 10.33 -6.59 -4.23
CA PRO A 129 9.14 -6.58 -3.37
C PRO A 129 9.17 -7.70 -2.34
N ILE A 130 8.57 -7.43 -1.17
CA ILE A 130 8.42 -8.43 -0.11
C ILE A 130 7.05 -9.09 -0.26
N ILE A 131 7.03 -10.23 -0.94
CA ILE A 131 5.83 -11.05 -1.17
C ILE A 131 6.02 -12.46 -0.61
N THR A 132 4.93 -13.21 -0.48
CA THR A 132 4.98 -14.61 -0.03
C THR A 132 5.76 -15.48 -1.01
N ASP A 133 6.56 -16.42 -0.51
CA ASP A 133 7.30 -17.37 -1.34
C ASP A 133 6.37 -18.14 -2.30
N GLY A 134 6.79 -18.27 -3.56
CA GLY A 134 6.01 -18.91 -4.62
C GLY A 134 4.89 -18.03 -5.20
N ALA A 135 4.64 -16.83 -4.66
CA ALA A 135 3.64 -15.93 -5.23
C ALA A 135 4.05 -15.40 -6.60
N ARG A 136 3.04 -15.17 -7.45
CA ARG A 136 3.21 -14.60 -8.79
C ARG A 136 2.83 -13.13 -8.81
N ILE A 137 3.76 -12.26 -9.18
CA ILE A 137 3.48 -10.83 -9.41
C ILE A 137 2.52 -10.71 -10.59
N LEU A 138 1.41 -10.00 -10.38
CA LEU A 138 0.43 -9.69 -11.43
C LEU A 138 0.77 -8.35 -12.08
N THR A 139 0.99 -7.33 -11.26
CA THR A 139 1.39 -5.99 -11.71
C THR A 139 2.06 -5.23 -10.58
N GLN A 140 2.88 -4.24 -10.92
CA GLN A 140 3.67 -3.49 -9.96
C GLN A 140 3.78 -2.02 -10.40
N ARG A 141 3.79 -1.12 -9.42
CA ARG A 141 4.09 0.29 -9.61
C ARG A 141 5.11 0.79 -8.60
N ILE A 142 6.01 1.66 -9.04
CA ILE A 142 7.01 2.30 -8.18
C ILE A 142 6.87 3.83 -8.30
N PHE A 143 6.57 4.49 -7.19
CA PHE A 143 6.56 5.94 -7.06
C PHE A 143 7.96 6.42 -6.62
N LYS A 144 8.61 7.20 -7.49
CA LYS A 144 10.03 7.58 -7.37
C LYS A 144 10.25 9.04 -6.95
N ASP A 145 9.34 9.60 -6.15
CA ASP A 145 9.41 11.01 -5.70
C ASP A 145 10.65 11.31 -4.85
N ARG A 146 11.00 10.39 -3.94
CA ARG A 146 12.16 10.49 -3.05
C ARG A 146 12.52 9.10 -2.55
N VAL A 147 13.80 8.87 -2.24
CA VAL A 147 14.25 7.64 -1.56
C VAL A 147 13.90 7.70 -0.06
N PRO A 148 13.36 6.61 0.54
CA PRO A 148 13.02 5.34 -0.11
C PRO A 148 11.81 5.47 -1.03
N TRP A 149 11.89 4.90 -2.24
CA TRP A 149 10.78 4.82 -3.18
C TRP A 149 9.63 4.02 -2.58
N ILE A 150 8.42 4.27 -3.06
CA ILE A 150 7.24 3.49 -2.64
C ILE A 150 6.88 2.54 -3.76
N MET A 151 7.00 1.25 -3.50
CA MET A 151 6.64 0.17 -4.42
C MET A 151 5.32 -0.44 -3.99
N VAL A 152 4.40 -0.57 -4.93
CA VAL A 152 3.12 -1.25 -4.73
C VAL A 152 3.06 -2.43 -5.68
N THR A 153 2.91 -3.63 -5.13
CA THR A 153 2.89 -4.87 -5.89
C THR A 153 1.56 -5.57 -5.68
N LEU A 154 0.84 -5.86 -6.77
CA LEU A 154 -0.29 -6.78 -6.78
C LEU A 154 0.25 -8.18 -7.10
N PHE A 155 -0.08 -9.17 -6.28
CA PHE A 155 0.38 -10.54 -6.47
C PHE A 155 -0.71 -11.56 -6.16
N ASP A 156 -0.62 -12.71 -6.84
CA ASP A 156 -1.46 -13.89 -6.63
C ASP A 156 -0.68 -14.88 -5.73
N THR A 157 -1.32 -15.39 -4.69
CA THR A 157 -0.70 -16.31 -3.73
C THR A 157 -0.68 -17.77 -4.19
N ALA A 158 -1.23 -18.08 -5.38
CA ALA A 158 -0.90 -19.36 -6.02
C ALA A 158 0.57 -19.41 -6.42
N ALA A 159 1.19 -20.53 -6.07
CA ALA A 159 2.29 -21.09 -6.86
C ALA A 159 1.75 -21.69 -8.17
#